data_AF-A0A444MRB6-F1
#
_entry.id   AF-A0A444MRB6-F1
#
_cell.length_a   1.000
_cell.length_b   1.000
_cell.length_c   1.000
_cell.angle_alpha   90.00
_cell.angle_beta   90.00
_cell.angle_gamma   90.00
#
_symmetry.space_group_name_H-M   'P 1'
#
loop_
_entity.id
_entity.type
_entity.pdbx_description
1 polymer ?
#
loop_
_entity_poly.entity_id
_entity_poly.type
_entity_poly.pdbx_seq_one_letter_code
_entity_poly.pdbx_strand_id
1 'polypeptide(L)' 'MQQQFDAVLTGSDSEVNGIATRLDSGAYEFNSLDGSLQLIIAPNADGKWERLAGTEPYFGGWIDEFAEQIPATTDI' A
#
# COMPACT_ATOMS: atom_id res chain seq x y z
N MET A 1 8.80 -5.07 15.52
CA MET A 1 7.34 -5.27 15.56
C MET A 1 6.86 -5.08 14.13
N GLN A 2 6.17 -6.06 13.55
CA GLN A 2 5.57 -5.88 12.22
C GLN A 2 4.37 -4.94 12.41
N GLN A 3 4.37 -3.80 11.73
CA GLN A 3 3.25 -2.87 11.76
C GLN A 3 2.26 -3.33 10.69
N GLN A 4 1.07 -3.76 11.11
CA GLN A 4 -0.02 -4.13 10.23
C GLN A 4 -1.24 -3.28 10.54
N PHE A 5 -1.98 -2.90 9.50
CA PHE A 5 -3.22 -2.13 9.61
C PHE A 5 -4.18 -2.47 8.48
N ASP A 6 -5.47 -2.29 8.73
CA ASP A 6 -6.50 -2.40 7.71
C ASP A 6 -6.41 -1.23 6.73
N ALA A 7 -6.46 -1.52 5.43
CA ALA A 7 -6.43 -0.53 4.38
C ALA A 7 -7.49 -0.84 3.32
N VAL A 8 -7.99 0.21 2.67
CA VAL A 8 -8.99 0.10 1.61
C VAL A 8 -8.50 0.86 0.39
N LEU A 9 -8.43 0.19 -0.76
CA LEU A 9 -8.05 0.81 -2.02
C LEU A 9 -9.26 0.96 -2.92
N THR A 10 -9.55 2.20 -3.29
CA THR A 10 -10.66 2.56 -4.17
C THR A 10 -10.28 2.32 -5.62
N GLY A 11 -10.74 1.22 -6.22
CA GLY A 11 -10.57 0.95 -7.65
C GLY A 11 -11.57 1.73 -8.52
N SER A 12 -11.40 1.68 -9.85
CA SER A 12 -12.37 2.30 -10.78
C SER A 12 -13.77 1.67 -10.70
N ASP A 13 -13.87 0.41 -10.30
CA ASP A 13 -15.13 -0.35 -10.30
C ASP A 13 -15.65 -0.64 -8.88
N SER A 14 -14.76 -0.83 -7.90
CA SER A 14 -15.12 -1.22 -6.52
C SER A 14 -14.00 -0.96 -5.51
N GLU A 15 -14.37 -0.90 -4.22
CA GLU A 15 -13.44 -0.86 -3.09
C GLU A 15 -12.80 -2.23 -2.85
N VAL A 16 -11.48 -2.24 -2.65
CA VAL A 16 -10.71 -3.44 -2.35
C VAL A 16 -10.20 -3.35 -0.93
N ASN A 17 -10.75 -4.20 -0.06
CA ASN A 17 -10.35 -4.26 1.35
C ASN A 17 -9.15 -5.19 1.51
N GLY A 18 -8.17 -4.78 2.30
CA GLY A 18 -6.94 -5.54 2.50
C GLY A 18 -6.21 -5.20 3.78
N ILE A 19 -5.12 -5.95 4.00
CA ILE A 19 -4.20 -5.73 5.11
C ILE A 19 -2.91 -5.17 4.55
N ALA A 20 -2.51 -4.02 5.09
CA ALA A 20 -1.23 -3.40 4.85
C ALA A 20 -0.22 -3.89 5.88
N THR A 21 0.97 -4.27 5.44
CA THR A 21 2.07 -4.78 6.26
C THR A 21 3.34 -4.01 5.95
N ARG A 22 3.95 -3.43 6.98
CA ARG A 22 5.27 -2.81 6.88
C ARG A 22 6.34 -3.89 6.81
N LEU A 23 7.14 -3.85 5.75
CA LEU A 23 8.29 -4.73 5.54
C LEU A 23 9.55 -4.17 6.23
N ASP A 24 10.51 -5.03 6.54
CA ASP A 24 11.78 -4.62 7.17
C ASP A 24 12.60 -3.63 6.32
N SER A 25 12.38 -3.62 5.00
CA SER A 25 12.99 -2.66 4.08
C SER A 25 12.42 -1.24 4.16
N GLY A 26 11.33 -1.03 4.91
CA GLY A 26 10.58 0.23 4.92
C GLY A 26 9.54 0.34 3.80
N ALA A 27 9.43 -0.68 2.95
CA ALA A 27 8.32 -0.82 2.01
C ALA A 27 7.02 -1.24 2.74
N TYR A 28 5.89 -1.04 2.08
CA TYR A 28 4.59 -1.48 2.54
C TYR A 28 3.96 -2.41 1.51
N GLU A 29 3.50 -3.56 1.98
CA GLU A 29 2.77 -4.54 1.18
C GLU A 29 1.29 -4.50 1.56
N PHE A 30 0.43 -4.28 0.58
CA PHE A 30 -1.00 -4.45 0.66
C PHE A 30 -1.38 -5.80 0.06
N ASN A 31 -2.13 -6.61 0.81
CA ASN A 31 -2.78 -7.81 0.29
C ASN A 31 -4.29 -7.70 0.51
N SER A 32 -5.07 -7.87 -0.54
CA SER A 32 -6.53 -7.88 -0.42
C SER A 32 -7.02 -9.14 0.30
N LEU A 33 -8.12 -8.99 1.01
CA LEU A 33 -8.73 -10.08 1.77
C LEU A 33 -9.29 -11.19 0.85
N ASP A 34 -9.67 -10.83 -0.36
CA ASP A 34 -10.20 -11.75 -1.37
C ASP A 34 -9.11 -12.32 -2.30
N GLY A 35 -7.86 -11.83 -2.18
CA GLY A 35 -6.72 -12.27 -2.97
C GLY A 35 -6.67 -11.75 -4.41
N SER A 36 -7.57 -10.84 -4.81
CA SER A 36 -7.54 -10.21 -6.14
C SER A 36 -6.40 -9.20 -6.33
N LEU A 37 -5.95 -8.55 -5.26
CA LEU A 37 -4.98 -7.46 -5.33
C LEU A 37 -3.83 -7.66 -4.36
N GLN A 38 -2.62 -7.61 -4.88
CA GLN A 38 -1.41 -7.40 -4.10
C GLN A 38 -0.72 -6.14 -4.63
N LEU A 39 -0.24 -5.28 -3.75
CA LEU A 39 0.50 -4.07 -4.12
C LEU A 39 1.63 -3.82 -3.13
N ILE A 40 2.85 -3.66 -3.63
CA ILE A 40 4.01 -3.31 -2.81
C ILE A 40 4.49 -1.93 -3.23
N ILE A 41 4.55 -1.00 -2.29
CA ILE A 41 5.07 0.36 -2.49
C ILE A 41 6.26 0.66 -1.58
N ALA A 42 7.15 1.52 -2.01
CA ALA A 42 8.25 2.03 -1.21
C ALA A 42 8.52 3.52 -1.50
N PRO A 43 9.10 4.25 -0.53
CA PRO A 43 9.52 5.62 -0.78
C PRO A 43 10.78 5.62 -1.65
N ASN A 44 10.83 6.54 -2.60
CA ASN A 44 11.97 6.74 -3.47
C ASN A 44 12.97 7.77 -2.92
N ALA A 45 14.02 8.09 -3.67
CA ALA A 45 15.05 9.05 -3.25
C ALA A 45 14.51 10.46 -2.97
N ASP A 46 13.40 10.84 -3.61
CA ASP A 46 12.69 12.11 -3.41
C ASP A 46 11.66 12.04 -2.27
N GLY A 47 11.53 10.89 -1.59
CA GLY A 47 10.54 10.67 -0.54
C GLY A 47 9.11 10.46 -1.05
N LYS A 48 8.92 10.23 -2.35
CA LYS A 48 7.63 9.90 -2.95
C LYS A 48 7.41 8.40 -2.96
N TRP A 49 6.17 7.98 -2.75
CA TRP A 49 5.82 6.57 -2.85
C TRP A 49 5.78 6.12 -4.31
N GLU A 50 6.39 4.98 -4.61
CA GLU A 50 6.35 4.33 -5.91
C GLU A 50 6.03 2.84 -5.78
N ARG A 51 5.44 2.25 -6.82
CA ARG A 51 5.16 0.82 -6.88
C ARG A 51 6.46 0.06 -7.14
N LEU A 52 6.74 -0.91 -6.27
CA LEU A 52 7.81 -1.89 -6.46
C LEU A 52 7.29 -3.16 -7.15
N ALA A 53 6.11 -3.65 -6.75
CA ALA A 53 5.52 -4.87 -7.27
C ALA A 53 4.00 -4.88 -7.05
N GLY A 54 3.31 -5.86 -7.63
CA GLY A 54 1.88 -6.06 -7.40
C GLY A 54 1.17 -6.74 -8.57
N THR A 55 -0.10 -7.09 -8.39
CA THR A 55 -0.92 -7.72 -9.42
C THR A 55 -1.33 -6.72 -10.52
N GLU A 56 -1.64 -7.27 -11.70
CA GLU A 56 -2.18 -6.52 -12.83
C GLU A 56 -3.67 -6.87 -13.00
N PRO A 57 -4.54 -5.93 -13.41
CA PRO A 57 -4.25 -4.57 -13.86
C PRO A 57 -3.96 -3.60 -12.71
N TYR A 58 -3.08 -2.62 -12.97
CA TYR A 58 -2.66 -1.64 -11.98
C TYR A 58 -3.28 -0.28 -12.24
N PHE A 59 -3.81 0.34 -11.17
CA PHE A 59 -4.33 1.70 -11.19
C PHE A 59 -3.37 2.66 -10.48
N GLY A 60 -2.92 3.70 -11.20
CA GLY A 60 -1.99 4.72 -10.70
C GLY A 60 -2.34 5.25 -9.32
N GLY A 61 -3.61 5.62 -9.14
CA GLY A 61 -4.12 6.23 -7.92
C GLY A 61 -4.04 5.35 -6.68
N TRP A 62 -3.88 4.02 -6.81
CA TRP A 62 -3.71 3.16 -5.64
C TRP A 62 -2.43 3.44 -4.86
N ILE A 63 -1.37 3.95 -5.50
CA ILE A 63 -0.16 4.33 -4.76
C ILE A 63 -0.48 5.49 -3.83
N ASP A 64 -1.08 6.56 -4.37
CA ASP A 64 -1.39 7.76 -3.61
C ASP A 64 -2.36 7.43 -2.46
N GLU A 65 -3.46 6.74 -2.77
CA GLU A 65 -4.47 6.32 -1.78
C GLU A 65 -3.87 5.41 -0.69
N PHE A 66 -2.98 4.49 -1.07
CA PHE A 66 -2.34 3.62 -0.10
C PHE A 66 -1.36 4.40 0.78
N ALA A 67 -0.56 5.29 0.17
CA ALA A 67 0.39 6.13 0.86
C ALA A 67 -0.27 7.05 1.89
N GLU A 68 -1.46 7.57 1.61
CA GLU A 68 -2.23 8.40 2.55
C GLU A 68 -2.71 7.64 3.78
N GLN A 69 -2.87 6.32 3.68
CA GLN A 69 -3.28 5.45 4.79
C GLN A 69 -2.11 4.96 5.63
N ILE A 70 -0.88 5.06 5.13
CA ILE A 70 0.30 4.70 5.91
C ILE A 70 0.37 5.65 7.11
N PRO A 71 0.35 5.12 8.35
CA PRO A 71 0.44 5.97 9.52
C PRO A 71 1.74 6.76 9.43
N ALA A 72 1.61 8.08 9.31
CA ALA A 72 2.75 8.98 9.41
C ALA A 72 3.45 8.57 10.71
N THR A 73 4.67 8.04 10.59
CA THR A 73 5.50 7.79 11.75
C THR A 73 5.86 9.17 12.24
N THR A 74 4.98 9.75 13.05
CA THR A 74 5.25 10.96 13.81
C THR A 74 6.35 10.57 14.77
N ASP A 75 7.58 10.86 14.37
CA ASP A 75 8.75 10.92 15.24
C ASP A 75 8.40 11.92 16.35
N ILE A 76 8.17 11.41 17.55
CA ILE A 76 7.94 12.16 18.81
C ILE A 76 9.17 12.04 19.69
#